data_AF-A0AAV1QKS1-F1
#
_entry.id   AF-A0AAV1QKS1-F1
#
_cell.length_a   1.000
_cell.length_b   1.000
_cell.length_c   1.000
_cell.angle_alpha   90.00
_cell.angle_beta   90.00
_cell.angle_gamma   90.00
#
_symmetry.space_group_name_H-M   'P 1'
#
loop_
_entity.id
_entity.type
_entity.pdbx_description
1 polymer ?
#
loop_
_entity_poly.entity_id
_entity_poly.type
_entity_poly.pdbx_seq_one_letter_code
_entity_poly.pdbx_strand_id
1 'polypeptide(L)'
;MTVLNINSNSIICVIQVLTESSSVPPKVSAALSAAEDARCSLEDLLQREQHISNMLHQHLQGAQAWMDNLGQTLNQVNTIEKHMKYLQCLQHIEELSAAVQQCLMTSSVWEAIRAVDSMAMLDTGLNQSGCSHLQDFLQETLHFWHKIIKDRLASEFEKLLTQLHWPIISPPTQSLTPTVNSHEITSQLELLVIQLLALQSSDDLISQRVLASSQSGPSTQPVSSGTHLSQAPPLCLPIQIMLLPLSRRFRYHFYGNRQTNSLSK
;
A
#
# COMPACT_ATOMS: atom_id res chain seq x y z
N MET A 1 17.67 -19.94 -127.26
CA MET A 1 16.87 -18.93 -126.52
C MET A 1 16.58 -19.49 -125.13
N THR A 2 17.40 -19.04 -124.20
CA THR A 2 17.61 -19.47 -122.82
C THR A 2 16.73 -18.62 -121.90
N VAL A 3 15.46 -18.97 -121.71
CA VAL A 3 14.56 -18.15 -120.86
C VAL A 3 13.74 -18.96 -119.84
N LEU A 4 13.81 -20.29 -119.83
CA LEU A 4 12.93 -21.08 -118.94
C LEU A 4 13.60 -21.66 -117.68
N ASN A 5 14.90 -21.47 -117.43
CA ASN A 5 15.59 -22.11 -116.31
C ASN A 5 15.80 -21.21 -115.06
N ILE A 6 15.31 -19.97 -115.08
CA ILE A 6 15.50 -19.01 -113.96
C ILE A 6 14.28 -18.95 -113.04
N ASN A 7 13.09 -19.31 -113.53
CA ASN A 7 11.84 -19.15 -112.76
C ASN A 7 11.60 -20.26 -111.73
N SER A 8 12.12 -21.48 -111.96
CA SER A 8 11.96 -22.60 -111.02
C SER A 8 12.82 -22.44 -109.76
N ASN A 9 14.03 -21.87 -109.88
CA ASN A 9 14.91 -21.64 -108.73
C ASN A 9 14.44 -20.47 -107.84
N SER A 10 13.80 -19.44 -108.40
CA SER A 10 13.24 -18.33 -107.63
C SER A 10 12.00 -18.75 -106.83
N ILE A 11 11.13 -19.56 -107.42
CA ILE A 11 9.93 -20.08 -106.72
C ILE A 11 10.32 -21.09 -105.62
N ILE A 12 11.33 -21.94 -105.84
CA ILE A 12 11.83 -22.86 -104.80
C ILE A 12 12.45 -22.08 -103.64
N CYS A 13 13.21 -21.03 -103.91
CA CYS A 13 13.82 -20.20 -102.85
C CYS A 13 12.75 -19.44 -102.05
N VAL A 14 11.72 -18.90 -102.70
CA VAL A 14 10.61 -18.21 -102.03
C VAL A 14 9.75 -19.18 -101.21
N ILE A 15 9.51 -20.41 -101.71
CA ILE A 15 8.78 -21.44 -100.95
C ILE A 15 9.62 -21.95 -99.77
N GLN A 16 10.95 -22.13 -99.91
CA GLN A 16 11.82 -22.49 -98.78
C GLN A 16 11.87 -21.39 -97.71
N VAL A 17 11.96 -20.12 -98.11
CA VAL A 17 11.95 -18.98 -97.18
C VAL A 17 10.58 -18.80 -96.50
N LEU A 18 9.46 -19.05 -97.20
CA LEU A 18 8.12 -19.00 -96.61
C LEU A 18 7.83 -20.18 -95.68
N THR A 19 8.39 -21.36 -95.96
CA THR A 19 8.23 -22.54 -95.08
C THR A 19 9.08 -22.41 -93.81
N GLU A 20 10.26 -21.76 -93.88
CA GLU A 20 11.06 -21.42 -92.70
C GLU A 20 10.53 -20.19 -91.93
N SER A 21 9.81 -19.28 -92.59
CA SER A 21 9.23 -18.09 -91.94
C SER A 21 7.86 -18.31 -91.31
N SER A 22 7.12 -19.37 -91.71
CA SER A 22 5.82 -19.76 -91.14
C SER A 22 5.95 -20.62 -89.88
N SER A 23 7.12 -21.18 -89.62
CA SER A 23 7.41 -21.95 -88.42
C SER A 23 8.12 -21.02 -87.45
N VAL A 24 7.41 -20.56 -86.41
CA VAL A 24 8.06 -19.90 -85.27
C VAL A 24 9.25 -20.79 -84.88
N PRO A 25 10.49 -20.28 -84.84
CA PRO A 25 11.65 -21.12 -84.60
C PRO A 25 11.38 -22.00 -83.38
N PRO A 26 11.65 -23.31 -83.41
CA PRO A 26 11.26 -24.22 -82.33
C PRO A 26 11.76 -23.75 -80.96
N LYS A 27 12.92 -23.07 -80.94
CA LYS A 27 13.48 -22.36 -79.78
C LYS A 27 12.59 -21.22 -79.24
N VAL A 28 11.97 -20.42 -80.09
CA VAL A 28 11.08 -19.30 -79.72
C VAL A 28 9.75 -19.83 -79.21
N SER A 29 9.18 -20.88 -79.84
CA SER A 29 7.95 -21.51 -79.33
C SER A 29 8.15 -22.20 -77.98
N ALA A 30 9.30 -22.87 -77.80
CA ALA A 30 9.67 -23.49 -76.53
C ALA A 30 9.93 -22.44 -75.43
N ALA A 31 10.57 -21.32 -75.77
CA ALA A 31 10.76 -20.20 -74.85
C ALA A 31 9.42 -19.55 -74.46
N LEU A 32 8.48 -19.43 -75.40
CA LEU A 32 7.14 -18.89 -75.13
C LEU A 32 6.32 -19.84 -74.24
N SER A 33 6.33 -21.14 -74.52
CA SER A 33 5.69 -22.15 -73.65
C SER A 33 6.28 -22.14 -72.24
N ALA A 34 7.62 -22.07 -72.12
CA ALA A 34 8.28 -21.99 -70.82
C ALA A 34 7.95 -20.69 -70.06
N ALA A 35 7.76 -19.57 -70.78
CA ALA A 35 7.32 -18.32 -70.18
C ALA A 35 5.85 -18.38 -69.72
N GLU A 36 4.99 -19.05 -70.47
CA GLU A 36 3.58 -19.26 -70.10
C GLU A 36 3.45 -20.20 -68.89
N ASP A 37 4.25 -21.27 -68.84
CA ASP A 37 4.33 -22.18 -67.69
C ASP A 37 4.86 -21.45 -66.44
N ALA A 38 5.89 -20.61 -66.61
CA ALA A 38 6.40 -19.77 -65.53
C ALA A 38 5.38 -18.74 -65.05
N ARG A 39 4.58 -18.17 -65.95
CA ARG A 39 3.47 -17.25 -65.61
C ARG A 39 2.39 -17.97 -64.80
N CYS A 40 1.94 -19.14 -65.24
CA CYS A 40 0.99 -19.96 -64.50
C CYS A 40 1.52 -20.34 -63.11
N SER A 41 2.79 -20.70 -63.01
CA SER A 41 3.43 -21.02 -61.72
C SER A 41 3.52 -19.80 -60.80
N LEU A 42 3.79 -18.62 -61.34
CA LEU A 42 3.79 -17.35 -60.58
C LEU A 42 2.39 -17.02 -60.06
N GLU A 43 1.35 -17.22 -60.87
CA GLU A 43 -0.05 -16.97 -60.49
C GLU A 43 -0.50 -17.90 -59.35
N ASP A 44 -0.11 -19.18 -59.41
CA ASP A 44 -0.37 -20.18 -58.36
C ASP A 44 0.41 -19.85 -57.06
N LEU A 45 1.63 -19.33 -57.19
CA LEU A 45 2.42 -18.82 -56.06
C LEU A 45 1.76 -17.60 -55.39
N LEU A 46 1.28 -16.64 -56.18
CA LEU A 46 0.56 -15.46 -55.67
C LEU A 46 -0.74 -15.84 -54.97
N GLN A 47 -1.49 -16.80 -55.50
CA GLN A 47 -2.69 -17.31 -54.83
C GLN A 47 -2.37 -17.99 -53.49
N ARG A 48 -1.30 -18.79 -53.43
CA ARG A 48 -0.84 -19.40 -52.16
C ARG A 48 -0.38 -18.34 -51.16
N GLU A 49 0.37 -17.33 -51.60
CA GLU A 49 0.81 -16.23 -50.75
C GLU A 49 -0.39 -15.48 -50.15
N GLN A 50 -1.37 -15.13 -50.99
CA GLN A 50 -2.58 -14.44 -50.53
C GLN A 50 -3.39 -15.29 -49.56
N HIS A 51 -3.51 -16.60 -49.81
CA HIS A 51 -4.19 -17.52 -48.90
C HIS A 51 -3.49 -17.61 -47.54
N ILE A 52 -2.17 -17.77 -47.53
CA ILE A 52 -1.35 -17.83 -46.30
C ILE A 52 -1.45 -16.49 -45.55
N SER A 53 -1.39 -15.36 -46.24
CA SER A 53 -1.52 -14.03 -45.65
C SER A 53 -2.88 -13.85 -44.97
N ASN A 54 -3.97 -14.28 -45.63
CA ASN A 54 -5.31 -14.25 -45.06
C ASN A 54 -5.45 -15.15 -43.82
N MET A 55 -4.90 -16.37 -43.88
CA MET A 55 -4.88 -17.28 -42.73
C MET A 55 -4.09 -16.68 -41.55
N LEU A 56 -2.92 -16.11 -41.82
CA LEU A 56 -2.09 -15.46 -40.82
C LEU A 56 -2.84 -14.30 -40.16
N HIS A 57 -3.55 -13.49 -40.94
CA HIS A 57 -4.34 -12.39 -40.41
C HIS A 57 -5.49 -12.87 -39.51
N GLN A 58 -6.20 -13.93 -39.90
CA GLN A 58 -7.24 -14.53 -39.07
C GLN A 58 -6.68 -15.09 -37.75
N HIS A 59 -5.54 -15.79 -37.80
CA HIS A 59 -4.87 -16.29 -36.60
C HIS A 59 -4.40 -15.16 -35.68
N LEU A 60 -3.83 -14.08 -36.25
CA LEU A 60 -3.42 -12.91 -35.48
C LEU A 60 -4.61 -12.21 -34.82
N GLN A 61 -5.73 -12.05 -35.53
CA GLN A 61 -6.95 -11.48 -34.95
C GLN A 61 -7.51 -12.36 -33.82
N GLY A 62 -7.57 -13.68 -34.01
CA GLY A 62 -8.00 -14.62 -32.98
C GLY A 62 -7.09 -14.60 -31.75
N ALA A 63 -5.77 -14.55 -31.96
CA ALA A 63 -4.78 -14.42 -30.89
C ALA A 63 -4.93 -13.09 -30.13
N GLN A 64 -5.20 -11.98 -30.83
CA GLN A 64 -5.44 -10.69 -30.19
C GLN A 64 -6.67 -10.71 -29.29
N ALA A 65 -7.80 -11.22 -29.78
CA ALA A 65 -9.02 -11.35 -28.99
C ALA A 65 -8.81 -12.25 -27.76
N TRP A 66 -8.04 -13.32 -27.89
CA TRP A 66 -7.68 -14.17 -26.77
C TRP A 66 -6.78 -13.46 -25.75
N MET A 67 -5.77 -12.69 -26.20
CA MET A 67 -4.91 -11.89 -25.33
C MET A 67 -5.71 -10.84 -24.55
N ASP A 68 -6.69 -10.19 -25.17
CA ASP A 68 -7.54 -9.20 -24.50
C ASP A 68 -8.39 -9.86 -23.39
N ASN A 69 -8.97 -11.03 -23.66
CA ASN A 69 -9.71 -11.82 -22.67
C ASN A 69 -8.82 -12.27 -21.51
N LEU A 70 -7.60 -12.71 -21.80
CA LEU A 70 -6.62 -13.09 -20.78
C LEU A 70 -6.24 -11.89 -19.92
N GLY A 71 -6.03 -10.72 -20.54
CA GLY A 71 -5.78 -9.46 -19.84
C GLY A 71 -6.93 -9.08 -18.91
N GLN A 72 -8.18 -9.23 -19.36
CA GLN A 72 -9.37 -9.00 -18.52
C GLN A 72 -9.41 -9.98 -17.33
N THR A 73 -9.11 -11.25 -17.57
CA THR A 73 -9.09 -12.28 -16.51
C THR A 73 -7.99 -11.99 -15.49
N LEU A 74 -6.80 -11.61 -15.93
CA LEU A 74 -5.70 -11.20 -15.05
C LEU A 74 -6.08 -9.97 -14.20
N ASN A 75 -6.78 -9.00 -14.78
CA ASN A 75 -7.28 -7.84 -14.03
C ASN A 75 -8.33 -8.23 -12.98
N GLN A 76 -9.20 -9.19 -13.27
CA GLN A 76 -10.15 -9.73 -12.28
C GLN A 76 -9.41 -10.44 -11.15
N VAL A 77 -8.41 -11.27 -11.46
CA VAL A 77 -7.59 -11.96 -10.46
C VAL A 77 -6.88 -10.94 -9.55
N ASN A 78 -6.25 -9.92 -10.13
CA ASN A 78 -5.61 -8.83 -9.37
C ASN A 78 -6.62 -8.09 -8.47
N THR A 79 -7.84 -7.88 -8.96
CA THR A 79 -8.90 -7.24 -8.17
C THR A 79 -9.31 -8.12 -6.99
N ILE A 80 -9.52 -9.42 -7.21
CA ILE A 80 -9.86 -10.38 -6.15
C ILE A 80 -8.73 -10.47 -5.11
N GLU A 81 -7.48 -10.50 -5.55
CA GLU A 81 -6.32 -10.54 -4.66
C GLU A 81 -6.28 -9.31 -3.74
N LYS A 82 -6.53 -8.11 -4.27
CA LYS A 82 -6.64 -6.88 -3.47
C LYS A 82 -7.76 -6.96 -2.42
N HIS A 83 -8.95 -7.43 -2.81
CA HIS A 83 -10.05 -7.60 -1.86
C HIS A 83 -9.73 -8.64 -0.78
N MET A 84 -9.07 -9.74 -1.16
CA MET A 84 -8.62 -10.76 -0.21
C MET A 84 -7.62 -10.18 0.80
N LYS A 85 -6.64 -9.38 0.35
CA LYS A 85 -5.70 -8.69 1.24
C LYS A 85 -6.39 -7.71 2.17
N TYR A 86 -7.38 -6.97 1.68
CA TYR A 86 -8.20 -6.07 2.50
C TYR A 86 -8.93 -6.84 3.62
N LEU A 87 -9.62 -7.93 3.28
CA LEU A 87 -10.35 -8.74 4.24
C LEU A 87 -9.43 -9.43 5.25
N GLN A 88 -8.27 -9.93 4.80
CA GLN A 88 -7.25 -10.48 5.70
C GLN A 88 -6.76 -9.44 6.71
N CYS A 89 -6.59 -8.19 6.27
CA CYS A 89 -6.22 -7.12 7.19
C CYS A 89 -7.32 -6.81 8.19
N LEU A 90 -8.58 -6.71 7.74
CA LEU A 90 -9.73 -6.51 8.63
C LEU A 90 -9.82 -7.62 9.68
N GLN A 91 -9.73 -8.89 9.25
CA GLN A 91 -9.71 -10.05 10.15
C GLN A 91 -8.58 -9.94 11.18
N HIS A 92 -7.37 -9.56 10.74
CA HIS A 92 -6.25 -9.43 11.65
C HIS A 92 -6.47 -8.33 12.71
N ILE A 93 -7.10 -7.21 12.33
CA ILE A 93 -7.46 -6.13 13.27
C ILE A 93 -8.49 -6.64 14.30
N GLU A 94 -9.47 -7.42 13.87
CA GLU A 94 -10.47 -8.03 14.75
C GLU A 94 -9.84 -9.04 15.71
N GLU A 95 -8.93 -9.89 15.23
CA GLU A 95 -8.17 -10.85 16.04
C GLU A 95 -7.33 -10.15 17.10
N LEU A 96 -6.60 -9.09 16.73
CA LEU A 96 -5.83 -8.27 17.67
C LEU A 96 -6.74 -7.62 18.71
N SER A 97 -7.90 -7.09 18.29
CA SER A 97 -8.88 -6.51 19.21
C SER A 97 -9.43 -7.52 20.20
N ALA A 98 -9.77 -8.72 19.73
CA ALA A 98 -10.23 -9.82 20.57
C ALA A 98 -9.13 -10.27 21.55
N ALA A 99 -7.87 -10.33 21.10
CA ALA A 99 -6.72 -10.64 21.94
C ALA A 99 -6.54 -9.58 23.04
N VAL A 100 -6.61 -8.28 22.72
CA VAL A 100 -6.54 -7.20 23.72
C VAL A 100 -7.66 -7.37 24.75
N GLN A 101 -8.90 -7.57 24.29
CA GLN A 101 -10.04 -7.75 25.18
C GLN A 101 -9.86 -8.94 26.12
N GLN A 102 -9.47 -10.11 25.58
CA GLN A 102 -9.21 -11.30 26.38
C GLN A 102 -8.11 -11.06 27.41
N CYS A 103 -7.00 -10.44 27.00
CA CYS A 103 -5.88 -10.15 27.89
C CYS A 103 -6.27 -9.21 29.04
N LEU A 104 -7.14 -8.25 28.78
CA LEU A 104 -7.68 -7.36 29.82
C LEU A 104 -8.57 -8.13 30.81
N MET A 105 -9.35 -9.11 30.34
CA MET A 105 -10.19 -9.96 31.21
C MET A 105 -9.34 -10.91 32.06
N THR A 106 -8.25 -11.45 31.53
CA THR A 106 -7.33 -12.34 32.26
C THR A 106 -6.23 -11.60 33.04
N SER A 107 -6.30 -10.27 33.11
CA SER A 107 -5.30 -9.40 33.77
C SER A 107 -3.87 -9.54 33.23
N SER A 108 -3.69 -10.04 32.00
CA SER A 108 -2.41 -10.13 31.31
C SER A 108 -2.12 -8.83 30.54
N VAL A 109 -1.89 -7.74 31.29
CA VAL A 109 -1.74 -6.38 30.72
C VAL A 109 -0.58 -6.28 29.73
N TRP A 110 0.52 -6.97 29.98
CA TRP A 110 1.67 -7.01 29.08
C TRP A 110 1.33 -7.57 27.70
N GLU A 111 0.48 -8.59 27.64
CA GLU A 111 0.00 -9.15 26.37
C GLU A 111 -0.91 -8.17 25.64
N ALA A 112 -1.76 -7.44 26.38
CA ALA A 112 -2.60 -6.40 25.82
C ALA A 112 -1.78 -5.26 25.22
N ILE A 113 -0.70 -4.82 25.88
CA ILE A 113 0.23 -3.80 25.36
C ILE A 113 0.87 -4.29 24.07
N ARG A 114 1.38 -5.54 24.03
CA ARG A 114 1.99 -6.09 22.81
C ARG A 114 1.01 -6.22 21.64
N ALA A 115 -0.24 -6.58 21.91
CA ALA A 115 -1.28 -6.63 20.88
C ALA A 115 -1.59 -5.22 20.33
N VAL A 116 -1.61 -4.19 21.18
CA VAL A 116 -1.72 -2.78 20.75
C VAL A 116 -0.50 -2.32 19.96
N ASP A 117 0.71 -2.68 20.36
CA ASP A 117 1.93 -2.38 19.58
C ASP A 117 1.90 -3.07 18.21
N SER A 118 1.41 -4.31 18.13
CA SER A 118 1.24 -5.03 16.86
C SER A 118 0.23 -4.31 15.95
N MET A 119 -0.86 -3.80 16.53
CA MET A 119 -1.86 -2.99 15.83
C MET A 119 -1.27 -1.66 15.33
N ALA A 120 -0.41 -1.01 16.11
CA ALA A 120 0.31 0.20 15.70
C ALA A 120 1.32 -0.09 14.56
N MET A 121 2.02 -1.23 14.61
CA MET A 121 2.90 -1.65 13.51
C MET A 121 2.12 -1.89 12.22
N LEU A 122 0.97 -2.56 12.30
CA LEU A 122 0.07 -2.73 11.15
C LEU A 122 -0.37 -1.38 10.56
N ASP A 123 -0.68 -0.43 11.43
CA ASP A 123 -1.07 0.93 11.05
C ASP A 123 0.05 1.68 10.33
N THR A 124 1.31 1.53 10.76
CA THR A 124 2.46 2.07 10.00
C THR A 124 2.65 1.41 8.64
N GLY A 125 2.39 0.10 8.52
CA GLY A 125 2.46 -0.61 7.24
C GLY A 125 1.35 -0.19 6.28
N LEU A 126 0.14 0.04 6.79
CA LEU A 126 -0.99 0.49 5.99
C LEU A 126 -0.84 1.93 5.49
N ASN A 127 -0.08 2.79 6.15
CA ASN A 127 0.17 4.18 5.71
C ASN A 127 0.76 4.29 4.29
N GLN A 128 1.42 3.23 3.82
CA GLN A 128 1.95 3.18 2.46
C GLN A 128 0.88 2.81 1.42
N SER A 129 -0.30 2.36 1.86
CA SER A 129 -1.41 2.00 1.01
C SER A 129 -2.35 3.18 0.76
N GLY A 130 -3.12 3.11 -0.33
CA GLY A 130 -4.19 4.09 -0.62
C GLY A 130 -5.53 3.78 0.07
N CYS A 131 -5.58 2.89 1.07
CA CYS A 131 -6.82 2.43 1.68
C CYS A 131 -7.22 3.31 2.88
N SER A 132 -7.78 4.49 2.61
CA SER A 132 -8.17 5.46 3.66
C SER A 132 -9.14 4.88 4.69
N HIS A 133 -10.21 4.22 4.26
CA HIS A 133 -11.23 3.68 5.19
C HIS A 133 -10.68 2.62 6.15
N LEU A 134 -9.76 1.77 5.68
CA LEU A 134 -9.14 0.75 6.52
C LEU A 134 -8.14 1.36 7.50
N GLN A 135 -7.38 2.36 7.05
CA GLN A 135 -6.49 3.13 7.92
C GLN A 135 -7.27 3.87 9.00
N ASP A 136 -8.40 4.49 8.65
CA ASP A 136 -9.24 5.23 9.61
C ASP A 136 -9.84 4.28 10.64
N PHE A 137 -10.41 3.15 10.20
CA PHE A 137 -10.93 2.12 11.09
C PHE A 137 -9.85 1.57 12.03
N LEU A 138 -8.66 1.27 11.51
CA LEU A 138 -7.54 0.78 12.32
C LEU A 138 -7.09 1.82 13.35
N GLN A 139 -7.00 3.09 12.94
CA GLN A 139 -6.67 4.17 13.86
C GLN A 139 -7.70 4.29 14.97
N GLU A 140 -8.99 4.37 14.65
CA GLU A 140 -10.05 4.48 15.65
C GLU A 140 -9.98 3.31 16.65
N THR A 141 -9.76 2.11 16.13
CA THR A 141 -9.60 0.89 16.94
C THR A 141 -8.36 0.95 17.83
N LEU A 142 -7.22 1.39 17.28
CA LEU A 142 -5.97 1.57 18.02
C LEU A 142 -6.13 2.61 19.15
N HIS A 143 -6.71 3.77 18.85
CA HIS A 143 -6.97 4.82 19.83
C HIS A 143 -7.91 4.33 20.93
N PHE A 144 -8.96 3.60 20.57
CA PHE A 144 -9.91 3.02 21.50
C PHE A 144 -9.22 2.09 22.51
N TRP A 145 -8.45 1.10 22.01
CA TRP A 145 -7.76 0.15 22.88
C TRP A 145 -6.66 0.79 23.70
N HIS A 146 -5.86 1.67 23.08
CA HIS A 146 -4.81 2.41 23.77
C HIS A 146 -5.39 3.20 24.95
N LYS A 147 -6.50 3.92 24.74
CA LYS A 147 -7.19 4.67 25.79
C LYS A 147 -7.65 3.76 26.93
N ILE A 148 -8.27 2.62 26.64
CA ILE A 148 -8.74 1.68 27.66
C ILE A 148 -7.57 1.17 28.53
N ILE A 149 -6.47 0.77 27.90
CA ILE A 149 -5.29 0.28 28.62
C ILE A 149 -4.68 1.40 29.47
N LYS A 150 -4.55 2.60 28.89
CA LYS A 150 -4.02 3.80 29.57
C LYS A 150 -4.86 4.16 30.79
N ASP A 151 -6.19 4.22 30.66
CA ASP A 151 -7.10 4.56 31.76
C ASP A 151 -7.04 3.51 32.88
N ARG A 152 -6.96 2.21 32.53
CA ARG A 152 -6.82 1.12 33.52
C ARG A 152 -5.48 1.23 34.27
N LEU A 153 -4.37 1.36 33.56
CA LEU A 153 -3.03 1.49 34.15
C LEU A 153 -2.91 2.76 34.99
N ALA A 154 -3.43 3.89 34.51
CA ALA A 154 -3.43 5.15 35.23
C ALA A 154 -4.21 5.04 36.55
N SER A 155 -5.39 4.42 36.53
CA SER A 155 -6.18 4.16 37.75
C SER A 155 -5.40 3.32 38.77
N GLU A 156 -4.77 2.23 38.35
CA GLU A 156 -3.97 1.39 39.25
C GLU A 156 -2.74 2.13 39.80
N PHE A 157 -2.08 2.92 38.96
CA PHE A 157 -0.94 3.73 39.36
C PHE A 157 -1.33 4.85 40.33
N GLU A 158 -2.46 5.54 40.12
CA GLU A 158 -2.98 6.55 41.05
C GLU A 158 -3.34 5.95 42.43
N LYS A 159 -3.89 4.73 42.46
CA LYS A 159 -4.15 4.00 43.72
C LYS A 159 -2.85 3.72 44.47
N LEU A 160 -1.80 3.24 43.78
CA LEU A 160 -0.48 3.03 44.41
C LEU A 160 0.14 4.33 44.89
N LEU A 161 0.08 5.41 44.10
CA LEU A 161 0.58 6.72 44.51
C LEU A 161 -0.13 7.23 45.76
N THR A 162 -1.44 6.97 45.88
CA THR A 162 -2.22 7.34 47.07
C THR A 162 -1.78 6.54 48.31
N GLN A 163 -1.48 5.25 48.16
CA GLN A 163 -0.92 4.41 49.24
C GLN A 163 0.47 4.88 49.68
N LEU A 164 1.27 5.37 48.74
CA LEU A 164 2.58 5.97 48.99
C LEU A 164 2.50 7.41 49.52
N HIS A 165 1.29 7.94 49.77
CA HIS A 165 1.04 9.32 50.17
C HIS A 165 1.62 10.38 49.19
N TRP A 166 1.76 10.04 47.91
CA TRP A 166 2.17 10.98 46.87
C TRP A 166 1.02 11.94 46.50
N PRO A 167 1.27 13.25 46.39
CA PRO A 167 2.51 13.95 46.67
C PRO A 167 2.66 14.24 48.17
N ILE A 168 3.89 14.04 48.69
CA ILE A 168 4.25 14.24 50.10
C ILE A 168 4.30 15.74 50.40
N ILE A 169 3.20 16.29 50.91
CA ILE A 169 3.04 17.75 51.11
C ILE A 169 2.92 18.13 52.60
N SER A 170 3.04 17.16 53.50
CA SER A 170 3.12 17.37 54.94
C SER A 170 4.47 16.87 55.48
N PRO A 171 5.10 17.55 56.46
CA PRO A 171 6.26 16.98 57.15
C PRO A 171 5.85 15.69 57.87
N PRO A 172 6.72 14.66 57.94
CA PRO A 172 6.36 13.36 58.47
C PRO A 172 6.24 13.44 59.99
N THR A 173 5.02 13.62 60.50
CA THR A 173 4.72 13.51 61.95
C THR A 173 4.61 12.06 62.42
N GLN A 174 4.74 11.08 61.53
CA GLN A 174 4.79 9.67 61.88
C GLN A 174 6.03 9.08 61.21
N SER A 175 6.86 8.40 62.00
CA SER A 175 8.03 7.70 61.48
C SER A 175 7.58 6.74 60.38
N LEU A 176 8.29 6.78 59.25
CA LEU A 176 8.22 5.77 58.21
C LEU A 176 8.75 4.47 58.82
N THR A 177 7.92 3.75 59.57
CA THR A 177 8.18 2.35 59.86
C THR A 177 8.14 1.62 58.52
N PRO A 178 9.09 0.71 58.23
CA PRO A 178 9.03 -0.07 57.01
C PRO A 178 7.77 -0.92 57.10
N THR A 179 6.73 -0.54 56.35
CA THR A 179 5.54 -1.34 56.18
C THR A 179 5.99 -2.71 55.69
N VAL A 180 5.45 -3.78 56.29
CA VAL A 180 5.79 -5.20 55.99
C VAL A 180 5.73 -5.52 54.48
N ASN A 181 5.06 -4.67 53.69
CA ASN A 181 4.85 -4.83 52.25
C ASN A 181 5.64 -3.81 51.39
N SER A 182 6.64 -3.11 51.93
CA SER A 182 7.39 -2.07 51.20
C SER A 182 8.04 -2.60 49.91
N HIS A 183 8.55 -3.83 49.94
CA HIS A 183 9.15 -4.46 48.76
C HIS A 183 8.10 -4.74 47.68
N GLU A 184 6.94 -5.27 48.07
CA GLU A 184 5.84 -5.58 47.13
C GLU A 184 5.29 -4.31 46.47
N ILE A 185 5.08 -3.24 47.23
CA ILE A 185 4.61 -1.95 46.70
C ILE A 185 5.65 -1.37 45.72
N THR A 186 6.94 -1.49 46.03
CA THR A 186 8.02 -1.03 45.15
C THR A 186 8.06 -1.84 43.85
N SER A 187 7.94 -3.16 43.92
CA SER A 187 7.89 -4.03 42.74
C SER A 187 6.64 -3.76 41.88
N GLN A 188 5.49 -3.50 42.50
CA GLN A 188 4.26 -3.13 41.77
C GLN A 188 4.39 -1.75 41.11
N LEU A 189 5.01 -0.78 41.79
CA LEU A 189 5.30 0.53 41.22
C LEU A 189 6.22 0.41 40.00
N GLU A 190 7.31 -0.34 40.11
CA GLU A 190 8.25 -0.59 39.02
C GLU A 190 7.54 -1.25 37.82
N LEU A 191 6.73 -2.29 38.08
CA LEU A 191 5.94 -2.96 37.04
C LEU A 191 5.00 -2.00 36.30
N LEU A 192 4.23 -1.19 37.02
CA LEU A 192 3.29 -0.23 36.41
C LEU A 192 4.03 0.86 35.63
N VAL A 193 5.17 1.34 36.13
CA VAL A 193 6.00 2.31 35.41
C VAL A 193 6.50 1.72 34.10
N ILE A 194 7.03 0.49 34.13
CA ILE A 194 7.51 -0.17 32.90
C ILE A 194 6.35 -0.38 31.92
N GLN A 195 5.17 -0.80 32.39
CA GLN A 195 3.98 -0.97 31.54
C GLN A 195 3.49 0.35 30.92
N LEU A 196 3.46 1.42 31.71
CA LEU A 196 3.08 2.75 31.23
C LEU A 196 4.12 3.31 30.23
N LEU A 197 5.41 3.05 30.44
CA LEU A 197 6.45 3.43 29.48
C LEU A 197 6.37 2.59 28.20
N ALA A 198 6.09 1.30 28.32
CA ALA A 198 5.89 0.43 27.16
C ALA A 198 4.69 0.88 26.31
N LEU A 199 3.61 1.34 26.95
CA LEU A 199 2.44 1.86 26.24
C LEU A 199 2.74 3.18 25.48
N GLN A 200 3.77 3.94 25.89
CA GLN A 200 4.08 5.25 25.33
C GLN A 200 4.51 5.20 23.85
N SER A 201 5.14 4.11 23.39
CA SER A 201 5.50 3.90 21.97
C SER A 201 4.30 4.12 21.04
N SER A 202 3.14 3.60 21.44
CA SER A 202 1.89 3.72 20.71
C SER A 202 1.28 5.13 20.82
N ASP A 203 1.46 5.82 21.95
CA ASP A 203 0.96 7.21 22.17
C ASP A 203 1.71 8.23 21.27
N ASP A 204 3.02 8.01 21.08
CA ASP A 204 3.86 8.84 20.22
C ASP A 204 3.49 8.70 18.72
N LEU A 205 3.13 7.49 18.28
CA LEU A 205 2.67 7.23 16.90
C LEU A 205 1.30 7.85 16.64
N ILE A 206 0.39 7.72 17.61
CA ILE A 206 -0.92 8.37 17.60
C ILE A 206 -0.77 9.89 17.48
N SER A 207 0.07 10.49 18.33
CA SER A 207 0.24 11.95 18.40
C SER A 207 0.88 12.54 17.14
N GLN A 208 1.87 11.86 16.55
CA GLN A 208 2.51 12.29 15.30
C GLN A 208 1.51 12.36 14.13
N ARG A 209 0.56 11.42 14.06
CA ARG A 209 -0.43 11.40 12.98
C ARG A 209 -1.46 12.51 13.10
N VAL A 210 -1.94 12.80 14.32
CA VAL A 210 -2.86 13.93 14.55
C VAL A 210 -2.26 15.25 14.06
N LEU A 211 -0.94 15.43 14.23
CA LEU A 211 -0.19 16.58 13.74
C LEU A 211 0.03 16.58 12.21
N ALA A 212 0.10 15.40 11.58
CA ALA A 212 0.22 15.26 10.13
C ALA A 212 -1.12 15.50 9.41
N SER A 213 -2.22 14.96 9.93
CA SER A 213 -3.58 15.15 9.37
C SER A 213 -4.09 16.60 9.48
N SER A 214 -3.54 17.39 10.39
CA SER A 214 -3.88 18.81 10.55
C SER A 214 -3.07 19.75 9.65
N GLN A 215 -2.07 19.24 8.91
CA GLN A 215 -1.20 20.02 8.02
C GLN A 215 -1.47 19.83 6.52
N SER A 216 -2.47 19.04 6.13
CA SER A 216 -2.76 18.70 4.71
C SER A 216 -3.79 19.60 4.01
N GLY A 217 -4.16 20.75 4.58
CA GLY A 217 -5.05 21.72 3.94
C GLY A 217 -4.28 22.89 3.29
N PRO A 218 -4.55 23.28 2.03
CA PRO A 218 -4.01 24.52 1.48
C PRO A 218 -4.84 25.68 2.03
N SER A 219 -4.36 26.37 3.05
CA SER A 219 -4.99 27.62 3.51
C SER A 219 -3.99 28.77 3.58
N THR A 220 -4.04 29.56 2.52
CA THR A 220 -3.71 30.98 2.46
C THR A 220 -4.30 31.76 3.65
N GLN A 221 -3.52 32.72 4.20
CA GLN A 221 -3.91 33.85 5.09
C GLN A 221 -3.84 33.62 6.62
N PRO A 222 -3.64 34.67 7.46
CA PRO A 222 -2.34 35.28 7.76
C PRO A 222 -1.99 35.19 9.26
N VAL A 223 -0.73 35.49 9.55
CA VAL A 223 -0.08 35.56 10.86
C VAL A 223 -0.93 36.27 11.92
N SER A 224 -1.52 35.52 12.84
CA SER A 224 -1.93 36.02 14.15
C SER A 224 -1.08 35.34 15.21
N SER A 225 -0.12 36.10 15.72
CA SER A 225 0.82 35.81 16.79
C SER A 225 0.08 35.44 18.08
N GLY A 226 -0.18 34.15 18.25
CA GLY A 226 -0.74 33.55 19.46
C GLY A 226 0.07 32.32 19.82
N THR A 227 1.27 32.55 20.37
CA THR A 227 1.92 31.63 21.30
C THR A 227 2.18 30.21 20.77
N HIS A 228 3.18 30.06 19.90
CA HIS A 228 3.95 28.82 19.76
C HIS A 228 4.71 28.53 21.08
N LEU A 229 4.01 28.10 22.13
CA LEU A 229 4.64 27.53 23.31
C LEU A 229 4.73 26.02 23.15
N SER A 230 5.97 25.58 22.95
CA SER A 230 6.52 24.26 23.30
C SER A 230 6.42 23.14 22.26
N GLN A 231 7.44 23.07 21.39
CA GLN A 231 7.92 21.84 20.75
C GLN A 231 8.73 20.96 21.75
N ALA A 232 8.36 20.94 23.03
CA ALA A 232 8.96 19.99 23.96
C ALA A 232 8.32 18.62 23.73
N PRO A 233 9.11 17.52 23.70
CA PRO A 233 8.56 16.18 23.66
C PRO A 233 7.54 16.02 24.81
N PRO A 234 6.40 15.35 24.57
CA PRO A 234 5.45 15.08 25.65
C PRO A 234 6.18 14.33 26.77
N LEU A 235 5.94 14.74 28.02
CA LEU A 235 6.49 14.05 29.19
C LEU A 235 6.09 12.57 29.17
N CYS A 236 6.89 11.66 29.72
CA CYS A 236 6.49 10.25 29.73
C CYS A 236 5.22 10.01 30.56
N LEU A 237 4.45 9.00 30.18
CA LEU A 237 3.14 8.70 30.77
C LEU A 237 3.15 8.63 32.31
N PRO A 238 4.10 7.93 32.97
CA PRO A 238 4.18 7.92 34.43
C PRO A 238 4.33 9.31 35.03
N ILE A 239 5.18 10.16 34.45
CA ILE A 239 5.40 11.53 34.93
C ILE A 239 4.14 12.37 34.74
N GLN A 240 3.47 12.27 33.60
CA GLN A 240 2.20 12.98 33.37
C GLN A 240 1.19 12.67 34.47
N ILE A 241 1.03 11.39 34.85
CA ILE A 241 0.10 10.96 35.90
C ILE A 241 0.57 11.47 37.27
N MET A 242 1.86 11.35 37.61
CA MET A 242 2.41 11.85 38.89
C MET A 242 2.25 13.36 39.07
N LEU A 243 2.19 14.13 37.98
CA LEU A 243 1.98 15.57 38.00
C LEU A 243 0.50 15.97 38.18
N LEU A 244 -0.47 15.08 37.97
CA LEU A 244 -1.90 15.41 38.08
C LEU A 244 -2.27 15.99 39.47
N PRO A 245 -1.89 15.41 40.62
CA PRO A 245 -2.25 15.97 41.91
C PRO A 245 -1.55 17.30 42.19
N LEU A 246 -0.32 17.48 41.71
CA LEU A 246 0.42 18.75 41.81
C LEU A 246 -0.24 19.85 40.99
N SER A 247 -0.65 19.54 39.75
CA SER A 247 -1.35 20.49 38.88
C SER A 247 -2.70 20.93 39.46
N ARG A 248 -3.45 19.99 40.07
CA ARG A 248 -4.72 20.29 40.77
C ARG A 248 -4.48 21.23 41.95
N ARG A 249 -3.45 20.97 42.77
CA ARG A 249 -3.08 21.84 43.90
C ARG A 249 -2.60 23.21 43.43
N PHE A 250 -1.75 23.27 42.41
CA PHE A 250 -1.33 24.51 41.79
C PHE A 250 -2.55 25.32 41.32
N ARG A 251 -3.48 24.68 40.59
CA ARG A 251 -4.70 25.35 40.14
C ARG A 251 -5.55 25.85 41.31
N TYR A 252 -5.71 25.05 42.36
CA TYR A 252 -6.44 25.43 43.56
C TYR A 252 -5.82 26.64 44.27
N HIS A 253 -4.50 26.67 44.43
CA HIS A 253 -3.78 27.73 45.15
C HIS A 253 -3.64 29.04 44.38
N PHE A 254 -3.51 28.96 43.04
CA PHE A 254 -3.19 30.11 42.18
C PHE A 254 -4.39 30.65 41.41
N TYR A 255 -5.40 29.81 41.12
CA TYR A 255 -6.60 30.20 40.36
C TYR A 255 -7.91 30.07 41.17
N GLY A 256 -7.85 29.59 42.42
CA GLY A 256 -9.02 29.49 43.28
C GLY A 256 -9.45 30.85 43.84
N ASN A 257 -10.73 30.96 44.23
CA ASN A 257 -11.35 32.19 44.78
C ASN A 257 -10.72 32.69 46.11
N ARG A 258 -9.82 31.91 46.72
CA ARG A 258 -9.01 32.35 47.87
C ARG A 258 -7.58 32.58 47.38
N GLN A 259 -7.20 33.85 47.25
CA GLN A 259 -5.85 34.24 46.86
C GLN A 259 -4.85 33.81 47.95
N THR A 260 -4.24 32.64 47.79
CA THR A 260 -3.13 32.18 48.66
C THR A 260 -1.75 32.63 48.16
N ASN A 261 -1.73 33.45 47.11
CA ASN A 261 -0.52 33.92 46.46
C ASN A 261 -0.33 35.43 46.72
N SER A 262 0.62 35.76 47.59
CA SER A 262 1.07 37.14 47.82
C SER A 262 2.05 37.55 46.73
N LEU A 263 1.91 38.76 46.16
CA LEU A 263 2.80 39.34 45.14
C LEU A 263 4.30 39.41 45.54
N SER A 264 4.63 39.13 46.80
CA SER A 264 5.98 39.08 47.35
C SER A 264 6.66 37.70 47.29
N LYS A 265 6.06 36.71 46.60
CA LYS A 265 6.64 35.39 46.33
C LYS A 265 6.93 35.25 44.84
#